data_AF-A0A285D3T1-F1
#
_entry.id   AF-A0A285D3T1-F1
#
_cell.length_a   1.000
_cell.length_b   1.000
_cell.length_c   1.000
_cell.angle_alpha   90.00
_cell.angle_beta   90.00
_cell.angle_gamma   90.00
#
_symmetry.space_group_name_H-M   'P 1'
#
loop_
_entity.id
_entity.type
_entity.pdbx_description
1 polymer ?
#
loop_
_entity_poly.entity_id
_entity_poly.type
_entity_poly.pdbx_seq_one_letter_code
_entity_poly.pdbx_strand_id
1 'polypeptide(L)'
;MVPAHEKILADPRFKQLVSRRNRFAITLSVIVLAVYISFVSVAIFNPALFSMPLMGTSAWCVGLVVGFCIQAFAFVMTGIYTARANGQFDRLAREAIRGTIA
;
A
#
# COMPACT_ATOMS: atom_id res chain seq x y z
N MET A 1 35.81 -16.39 5.23
CA MET A 1 35.16 -15.37 6.07
C MET A 1 33.72 -15.27 5.58
N VAL A 2 32.75 -15.79 6.35
CA VAL A 2 31.34 -15.78 5.94
C VAL A 2 30.91 -14.31 5.77
N PRO A 3 30.53 -13.88 4.55
CA PRO A 3 30.26 -12.47 4.27
C PRO A 3 29.16 -11.93 5.18
N ALA A 4 29.28 -10.67 5.59
CA ALA A 4 28.41 -10.05 6.61
C ALA A 4 26.91 -10.13 6.29
N HIS A 5 26.54 -10.24 5.01
CA HIS A 5 25.15 -10.40 4.56
C HIS A 5 24.51 -11.72 5.03
N GLU A 6 25.25 -12.83 5.03
CA GLU A 6 24.75 -14.14 5.44
C GLU A 6 24.46 -14.21 6.93
N LYS A 7 25.27 -13.52 7.76
CA LYS A 7 25.03 -13.41 9.20
C LYS A 7 23.77 -12.62 9.53
N ILE A 8 23.47 -11.56 8.76
CA ILE A 8 22.26 -10.74 8.94
C ILE A 8 21.02 -11.52 8.49
N LEU A 9 21.09 -12.24 7.37
CA LEU A 9 19.99 -13.08 6.88
C LEU A 9 19.71 -14.28 7.81
N ALA A 10 20.72 -14.77 8.52
CA ALA A 10 20.59 -15.86 9.49
C ALA A 10 20.04 -15.40 10.86
N ASP A 11 20.09 -14.09 11.19
CA ASP A 11 19.62 -13.57 12.49
C ASP A 11 18.09 -13.78 12.64
N PRO A 12 17.63 -14.51 13.69
CA PRO A 12 16.21 -14.75 13.95
C PRO A 12 15.39 -13.46 14.11
N ARG A 13 15.99 -12.39 14.64
CA ARG A 13 15.34 -11.08 14.81
C ARG A 13 15.06 -10.43 13.46
N PHE A 14 16.02 -10.50 12.54
CA PHE A 14 15.85 -9.99 11.18
C PHE A 14 14.72 -10.73 10.44
N LYS A 15 14.69 -12.07 10.54
CA LYS A 15 13.60 -12.89 9.99
C LYS A 15 12.24 -12.53 10.58
N GLN A 16 12.14 -12.31 11.91
CA GLN A 16 10.90 -11.86 12.53
C GLN A 16 10.44 -10.49 12.02
N LEU A 17 11.35 -9.52 11.91
CA LEU A 17 11.05 -8.19 11.36
C LEU A 17 10.53 -8.26 9.92
N VAL A 18 11.24 -9.02 9.06
CA VAL A 18 10.84 -9.23 7.67
C VAL A 18 9.47 -9.90 7.60
N SER A 19 9.22 -10.93 8.41
CA SER A 19 7.91 -11.62 8.41
C SER A 19 6.74 -10.71 8.79
N ARG A 20 6.94 -9.81 9.77
CA ARG A 20 5.91 -8.85 10.21
C ARG A 20 5.62 -7.81 9.13
N ARG A 21 6.68 -7.28 8.50
CA ARG A 21 6.53 -6.35 7.37
C ARG A 21 5.86 -7.02 6.18
N ASN A 22 6.28 -8.25 5.86
CA ASN A 22 5.76 -9.00 4.73
C ASN A 22 4.28 -9.35 4.90
N ARG A 23 3.86 -9.78 6.09
CA ARG A 23 2.45 -10.06 6.36
C ARG A 23 1.59 -8.81 6.16
N PHE A 24 2.06 -7.66 6.64
CA PHE A 24 1.35 -6.40 6.44
C PHE A 24 1.30 -5.99 4.97
N ALA A 25 2.42 -6.07 4.25
CA ALA A 25 2.47 -5.77 2.81
C ALA A 25 1.51 -6.67 2.02
N ILE A 26 1.52 -7.98 2.30
CA ILE A 26 0.61 -8.95 1.68
C ILE A 26 -0.85 -8.61 1.97
N THR A 27 -1.21 -8.27 3.22
CA THR A 27 -2.59 -7.84 3.55
C THR A 27 -3.01 -6.63 2.70
N LEU A 28 -2.15 -5.61 2.61
CA LEU A 28 -2.45 -4.43 1.80
C LEU A 28 -2.56 -4.77 0.31
N SER A 29 -1.68 -5.64 -0.20
CA SER A 29 -1.73 -6.12 -1.59
C SER A 29 -3.03 -6.86 -1.89
N VAL A 30 -3.48 -7.75 -0.99
CA VAL A 30 -4.74 -8.48 -1.15
C VAL A 30 -5.93 -7.53 -1.16
N ILE A 31 -5.94 -6.51 -0.30
CA ILE A 31 -6.99 -5.49 -0.28
C ILE A 31 -7.04 -4.73 -1.61
N VAL A 32 -5.89 -4.22 -2.07
CA VAL A 32 -5.81 -3.49 -3.36
C VAL A 32 -6.25 -4.38 -4.52
N LEU A 33 -5.79 -5.63 -4.54
CA LEU A 33 -6.17 -6.60 -5.55
C LEU A 33 -7.68 -6.86 -5.57
N ALA A 34 -8.30 -7.06 -4.41
CA ALA A 34 -9.74 -7.29 -4.30
C ALA A 34 -10.55 -6.09 -4.82
N VAL A 35 -10.12 -4.86 -4.51
CA VAL A 35 -10.74 -3.63 -5.03
C VAL A 35 -10.61 -3.57 -6.55
N TYR A 36 -9.42 -3.84 -7.09
CA TYR A 36 -9.17 -3.75 -8.53
C TYR A 36 -9.92 -4.81 -9.33
N ILE A 37 -9.95 -6.06 -8.82
CA ILE A 37 -10.75 -7.14 -9.41
C ILE A 37 -12.23 -6.77 -9.42
N SER A 38 -12.75 -6.22 -8.32
CA SER A 38 -14.16 -5.81 -8.23
C SER A 38 -14.48 -4.71 -9.25
N PHE A 39 -13.62 -3.71 -9.36
CA PHE A 39 -13.77 -2.61 -10.32
C PHE A 39 -13.77 -3.11 -11.78
N VAL A 40 -12.77 -3.90 -12.15
CA VAL A 40 -12.66 -4.48 -13.50
C VAL A 40 -13.83 -5.42 -13.80
N SER A 41 -14.26 -6.22 -12.82
CA SER A 41 -15.40 -7.13 -12.98
C SER A 41 -16.68 -6.35 -13.29
N VAL A 42 -16.96 -5.27 -12.55
CA VAL A 42 -18.12 -4.41 -12.84
C VAL A 42 -18.01 -3.77 -14.22
N ALA A 43 -16.82 -3.32 -14.62
CA ALA A 43 -16.61 -2.73 -15.95
C ALA A 43 -16.91 -3.70 -17.09
N ILE A 44 -16.58 -4.99 -16.92
CA ILE A 44 -16.79 -6.03 -17.92
C ILE A 44 -18.24 -6.54 -17.91
N PHE A 45 -18.77 -6.88 -16.74
CA PHE A 45 -20.09 -7.52 -16.62
C PHE A 45 -21.26 -6.52 -16.65
N ASN A 46 -21.03 -5.25 -16.28
CA ASN A 46 -22.04 -4.20 -16.30
C ASN A 46 -21.50 -2.89 -16.90
N PRO A 47 -21.17 -2.88 -18.20
CA PRO A 47 -20.64 -1.69 -18.87
C PRO A 47 -21.65 -0.54 -18.91
N ALA A 48 -22.96 -0.82 -18.88
CA ALA A 48 -24.01 0.20 -18.86
C ALA A 48 -23.99 1.02 -17.56
N LEU A 49 -23.79 0.37 -16.40
CA LEU A 49 -23.58 1.08 -15.15
C LEU A 49 -22.29 1.91 -15.20
N PHE A 50 -21.23 1.34 -15.76
CA PHE A 50 -19.92 1.98 -15.82
C PHE A 50 -19.92 3.25 -16.68
N SER A 51 -20.68 3.25 -17.79
CA SER A 51 -20.81 4.39 -18.71
C SER A 51 -21.96 5.35 -18.34
N MET A 52 -22.76 5.05 -17.33
CA MET A 52 -23.90 5.87 -16.93
C MET A 52 -23.44 7.30 -16.55
N PRO A 53 -23.91 8.35 -17.24
CA PRO A 53 -23.58 9.72 -16.90
C PRO A 53 -24.23 10.13 -15.59
N LEU A 54 -23.52 10.89 -14.76
CA LEU A 54 -24.01 11.33 -13.46
C LEU A 54 -24.95 12.53 -13.55
N MET A 55 -24.81 13.34 -14.61
CA MET A 55 -25.60 14.56 -14.81
C MET A 55 -25.85 14.79 -16.29
N GLY A 56 -27.07 14.56 -16.77
CA GLY A 56 -27.48 14.84 -18.15
C GLY A 56 -26.50 14.26 -19.19
N THR A 57 -25.95 15.12 -20.04
CA THR A 57 -24.97 14.78 -21.09
C THR A 57 -23.50 14.92 -20.64
N SER A 58 -23.24 15.00 -19.33
CA SER A 58 -21.90 15.16 -18.76
C SER A 58 -20.99 13.96 -19.07
N ALA A 59 -19.72 14.25 -19.36
CA ALA A 59 -18.67 13.25 -19.52
C ALA A 59 -18.30 12.54 -18.19
N TRP A 60 -18.79 13.04 -17.06
CA TRP A 60 -18.61 12.40 -15.75
C TRP A 60 -19.56 11.21 -15.61
N CYS A 61 -19.06 10.02 -15.93
CA CYS A 61 -19.76 8.76 -15.72
C CYS A 61 -19.39 8.10 -14.38
N VAL A 62 -20.27 7.20 -13.92
CA VAL A 62 -20.10 6.46 -12.66
C VAL A 62 -18.74 5.77 -12.59
N GLY A 63 -18.32 5.08 -13.66
CA GLY A 63 -17.04 4.37 -13.69
C GLY A 63 -15.84 5.29 -13.49
N LEU A 64 -15.88 6.50 -14.05
CA LEU A 64 -14.83 7.50 -13.91
C LEU A 64 -14.76 8.02 -12.47
N VAL A 65 -15.90 8.36 -11.85
CA VAL A 65 -15.93 8.81 -10.46
C VAL A 65 -15.47 7.72 -9.49
N VAL A 66 -15.94 6.49 -9.67
CA VAL A 66 -15.47 5.34 -8.88
C VAL A 66 -13.98 5.12 -9.06
N GLY A 67 -13.46 5.24 -10.29
CA GLY A 67 -12.03 5.18 -10.59
C GLY A 67 -11.23 6.23 -9.81
N PHE A 68 -11.69 7.48 -9.77
CA PHE A 68 -11.07 8.53 -8.95
C PHE A 68 -11.08 8.20 -7.45
N CYS A 69 -12.18 7.66 -6.93
CA CYS A 69 -12.25 7.20 -5.54
C CYS A 69 -11.22 6.09 -5.26
N ILE A 70 -11.07 5.13 -6.18
CA ILE A 70 -10.07 4.06 -6.07
C ILE A 70 -8.65 4.65 -6.11
N GLN A 71 -8.40 5.65 -6.94
CA GLN A 71 -7.10 6.31 -7.00
C GLN A 71 -6.77 7.04 -5.70
N ALA A 72 -7.73 7.76 -5.12
CA ALA A 72 -7.58 8.39 -3.81
C ALA A 72 -7.30 7.34 -2.72
N PHE A 73 -8.03 6.22 -2.73
CA PHE A 73 -7.80 5.08 -1.85
C PHE A 73 -6.37 4.52 -2.01
N ALA A 74 -5.88 4.38 -3.24
CA ALA A 74 -4.52 3.88 -3.50
C ALA A 74 -3.44 4.80 -2.89
N PHE A 75 -3.62 6.13 -2.95
CA PHE A 75 -2.72 7.06 -2.28
C PHE A 75 -2.75 6.91 -0.76
N VAL A 76 -3.95 6.77 -0.17
CA VAL A 76 -4.09 6.52 1.28
C VAL A 76 -3.39 5.23 1.67
N MET A 77 -3.60 4.13 0.93
CA MET A 77 -2.95 2.84 1.20
C MET A 77 -1.43 2.93 1.09
N THR A 78 -0.93 3.66 0.09
CA THR A 78 0.50 3.90 -0.09
C THR A 78 1.07 4.70 1.09
N GLY A 79 0.38 5.75 1.54
CA GLY A 79 0.77 6.55 2.70
C GLY A 79 0.78 5.75 4.01
N ILE A 80 -0.24 4.92 4.24
CA ILE A 80 -0.31 4.02 5.40
C ILE A 80 0.86 3.02 5.35
N TYR A 81 1.13 2.45 4.18
CA TYR A 81 2.24 1.52 3.99
C TYR A 81 3.59 2.18 4.29
N THR A 82 3.87 3.33 3.70
CA THR A 82 5.14 4.03 3.87
C THR A 82 5.33 4.51 5.29
N ALA A 83 4.30 5.09 5.94
CA ALA A 83 4.37 5.51 7.33
C ALA A 83 4.70 4.33 8.28
N ARG A 84 4.05 3.18 8.06
CA ARG A 84 4.27 1.98 8.90
C ARG A 84 5.61 1.30 8.61
N ALA A 85 6.04 1.27 7.35
CA ALA A 85 7.33 0.69 6.96
C ALA A 85 8.51 1.56 7.42
N ASN A 86 8.35 2.89 7.39
CA ASN A 86 9.41 3.84 7.75
C ASN A 86 9.50 4.12 9.26
N GLY A 87 8.45 3.83 10.05
CA GLY A 87 8.45 4.10 11.50
C GLY A 87 9.59 3.44 12.29
N GLN A 88 10.20 2.35 11.80
CA GLN A 88 11.40 1.79 12.43
C GLN A 88 12.66 2.62 12.16
N PHE A 89 12.82 3.16 10.96
CA PHE A 89 13.92 4.06 10.61
C PHE A 89 13.77 5.39 11.34
N ASP A 90 12.54 5.90 11.43
CA ASP A 90 12.26 7.16 12.12
C ASP A 90 12.59 7.09 13.62
N ARG A 91 12.34 5.94 14.25
CA ARG A 91 12.76 5.68 15.65
C ARG A 91 14.28 5.67 15.81
N LEU A 92 14.99 4.95 14.94
CA LEU A 92 16.45 4.87 14.96
C LEU A 92 17.11 6.21 14.67
N ALA A 93 16.58 6.98 13.71
CA ALA A 93 17.04 8.33 13.41
C ALA A 93 16.87 9.27 14.60
N ARG A 94 15.75 9.16 15.31
CA ARG A 94 15.44 10.00 16.49
C ARG A 94 16.31 9.68 17.69
N GLU A 95 16.72 8.42 17.87
CA GLU A 95 17.70 8.00 18.89
C GLU A 95 19.13 8.47 18.55
N ALA A 96 19.56 8.35 17.29
CA ALA A 96 20.88 8.83 16.84
C ALA A 96 21.04 10.35 16.99
N ILE A 97 20.00 11.11 16.64
CA ILE A 97 20.01 12.57 16.83
C ILE A 97 20.11 12.90 18.32
N ARG A 98 19.33 12.27 19.21
CA ARG A 98 19.39 12.51 20.65
C ARG A 98 20.75 12.15 21.28
N GLY A 99 21.38 11.08 20.83
CA GLY A 99 22.71 10.66 21.32
C GLY A 99 23.87 11.56 20.85
N THR A 100 23.63 12.44 19.87
CA THR A 100 24.64 13.39 19.36
C THR A 100 24.56 14.74 20.07
N ILE A 101 23.48 15.02 20.81
CA ILE A 101 23.26 16.28 21.57
C ILE A 101 23.39 16.10 23.09
N ALA A 102 23.87 14.93 23.54
CA ALA A 102 24.08 14.59 24.96
C ALA A 102 25.57 14.43 25.25
#